data_AF-A0A368TLM8-F1
#
_entry.id   AF-A0A368TLM8-F1
#
_cell.length_a   1.000
_cell.length_b   1.000
_cell.length_c   1.000
_cell.angle_alpha   90.00
_cell.angle_beta   90.00
_cell.angle_gamma   90.00
#
_symmetry.space_group_name_H-M   'P 1'
#
loop_
_entity.id
_entity.type
_entity.pdbx_description
1 polymer ?
#
loop_
_entity_poly.entity_id
_entity_poly.type
_entity_poly.pdbx_seq_one_letter_code
_entity_poly.pdbx_strand_id
1 'polypeptide(L)' 'MEIYFDTCVYCRPFGDQTQNRIKKETAAFVNVLKLGEMGIVTIVSSDVLNLRRIKGYGSSKG' A
#
# COMPACT_ATOMS: atom_id res chain seq x y z
N MET A 1 4.17 16.29 0.67
CA MET A 1 4.85 15.41 -0.30
C MET A 1 3.91 14.28 -0.65
N GLU A 2 3.67 14.07 -1.94
CA GLU A 2 2.75 13.05 -2.44
C GLU A 2 3.54 11.90 -3.05
N ILE A 3 3.15 10.66 -2.75
CA ILE A 3 3.81 9.45 -3.23
C ILE A 3 2.80 8.62 -4.00
N TYR A 4 3.11 8.36 -5.27
CA TYR A 4 2.37 7.42 -6.11
C TYR A 4 3.15 6.12 -6.21
N PHE A 5 2.49 4.99 -5.93
CA PHE A 5 3.09 3.68 -6.15
C PHE A 5 2.77 3.14 -7.54
N ASP A 6 3.78 2.59 -8.19
CA ASP A 6 3.55 1.68 -9.31
C ASP A 6 2.75 0.46 -8.83
N THR A 7 1.85 -0.04 -9.68
CA THR A 7 1.00 -1.19 -9.42
C THR A 7 1.80 -2.43 -9.03
N CYS A 8 3.01 -2.61 -9.58
CA CYS A 8 3.87 -3.75 -9.28
C CYS A 8 4.42 -3.75 -7.84
N VAL A 9 4.46 -2.59 -7.17
CA VAL A 9 4.97 -2.47 -5.80
C VAL A 9 4.06 -3.20 -4.81
N TYR A 10 2.75 -3.18 -5.05
CA TYR A 10 1.76 -3.90 -4.24
C TYR A 10 1.95 -5.43 -4.28
N CYS A 11 2.65 -5.96 -5.29
CA CYS A 11 2.94 -7.38 -5.42
C CYS A 11 4.23 -7.80 -4.68
N ARG A 12 5.10 -6.87 -4.30
CA ARG A 12 6.41 -7.19 -3.68
C ARG A 12 6.32 -8.03 -2.41
N PRO A 13 5.36 -7.79 -1.49
CA PRO A 13 5.18 -8.66 -0.32
C PRO A 13 4.89 -10.13 -0.66
N PHE A 14 4.31 -10.40 -1.84
CA PHE A 14 3.93 -11.74 -2.30
C PHE A 14 4.99 -12.38 -3.21
N GLY A 15 6.08 -11.67 -3.51
CA GLY A 15 7.20 -12.22 -4.27
C GLY A 15 8.04 -13.21 -3.46
N ASP A 16 9.07 -13.77 -4.09
CA ASP A 16 10.01 -14.68 -3.44
C ASP A 16 10.85 -13.96 -2.38
N GLN A 17 10.44 -14.08 -1.12
CA GLN A 17 11.09 -13.46 0.03
C GLN A 17 12.44 -14.09 0.41
N THR A 18 12.83 -15.20 -0.23
CA THR A 18 14.18 -15.76 -0.06
C THR A 18 15.22 -14.90 -0.77
N GLN A 19 14.81 -14.13 -1.78
CA GLN A 19 15.65 -13.18 -2.48
C GLN A 19 15.79 -11.89 -1.68
N ASN A 20 17.03 -11.55 -1.30
CA ASN A 20 17.35 -10.35 -0.51
C ASN A 20 16.83 -9.05 -1.15
N ARG A 21 16.84 -8.98 -2.49
CA ARG A 21 16.30 -7.82 -3.22
C ARG A 21 14.81 -7.63 -2.97
N ILE A 22 14.01 -8.68 -3.16
CA ILE A 22 12.55 -8.63 -2.97
C ILE A 22 12.20 -8.32 -1.52
N LYS A 23 12.94 -8.88 -0.56
CA LYS A 23 12.78 -8.58 0.86
C LYS A 23 13.03 -7.10 1.19
N LYS A 24 14.08 -6.50 0.62
CA LYS A 24 14.37 -5.06 0.80
C LYS A 24 13.31 -4.17 0.17
N GLU A 25 12.88 -4.48 -1.05
CA GLU A 25 11.82 -3.74 -1.74
C GLU A 25 10.49 -3.81 -0.95
N THR A 26 10.18 -4.99 -0.41
CA THR A 26 9.00 -5.20 0.47
C THR A 26 9.09 -4.36 1.74
N ALA A 27 10.25 -4.36 2.41
CA ALA A 27 10.44 -3.57 3.63
C ALA A 27 10.34 -2.06 3.35
N ALA A 28 10.91 -1.58 2.24
CA ALA A 28 10.80 -0.18 1.84
C ALA A 28 9.34 0.21 1.58
N PHE A 29 8.59 -0.62 0.86
CA PHE A 29 7.16 -0.42 0.61
C PHE A 29 6.38 -0.31 1.94
N VAL A 30 6.56 -1.25 2.86
CA VAL A 30 5.88 -1.25 4.17
C VAL A 30 6.24 -0.01 4.99
N ASN A 31 7.49 0.43 4.96
CA ASN A 31 7.90 1.64 5.68
C ASN A 31 7.21 2.88 5.13
N VAL A 32 7.10 3.02 3.81
CA VAL A 32 6.40 4.16 3.20
C VAL A 32 4.89 4.12 3.51
N LEU A 33 4.26 2.93 3.53
CA LEU A 33 2.88 2.78 4.00
C LEU A 33 2.69 3.31 5.42
N LYS A 34 3.58 2.95 6.35
CA LYS A 34 3.54 3.45 7.74
C LYS A 34 3.68 4.96 7.83
N LEU A 35 4.55 5.56 7.01
CA LEU A 35 4.66 7.02 6.93
C LEU A 35 3.34 7.66 6.47
N GLY A 36 2.61 6.98 5.56
CA GLY A 36 1.28 7.39 5.14
C GLY A 36 0.25 7.30 6.27
N GLU A 37 0.24 6.20 7.03
CA GLU A 37 -0.65 6.02 8.19
C GLU A 37 -0.37 7.05 9.30
N MET A 38 0.88 7.46 9.48
CA MET A 38 1.28 8.51 10.41
C MET A 38 0.95 9.93 9.92
N GLY A 39 0.46 10.08 8.68
CA GLY A 39 0.18 11.38 8.07
C GLY A 39 1.42 12.19 7.67
N ILE A 40 2.60 11.56 7.63
CA ILE A 40 3.86 12.21 7.23
C ILE A 40 3.91 12.43 5.72
N VAL A 41 3.34 11.48 4.96
CA VAL A 41 3.23 11.56 3.49
C VAL A 41 1.80 11.24 3.05
N THR A 42 1.38 11.80 1.92
CA THR A 42 0.10 11.44 1.31
C THR A 42 0.36 10.39 0.24
N ILE A 43 -0.20 9.20 0.40
CA ILE A 43 -0.12 8.13 -0.60
C ILE A 43 -1.30 8.31 -1.55
N VAL A 44 -0.99 8.67 -2.79
CA VAL A 44 -1.97 8.85 -3.86
C VAL A 44 -2.04 7.58 -4.70
N SER A 45 -3.25 7.25 -5.15
CA SER A 45 -3.50 6.09 -6.01
C SER A 45 -4.52 6.47 -7.06
N SER A 46 -4.46 5.83 -8.23
CA SER A 46 -5.47 6.03 -9.27
C SER A 46 -6.81 5.46 -8.81
N ASP A 47 -7.93 6.07 -9.24
CA ASP A 47 -9.28 5.58 -8.96
C ASP A 47 -9.52 4.14 -9.41
N VAL A 48 -8.74 3.66 -10.39
CA VAL A 48 -8.75 2.25 -10.84
C VAL A 48 -8.31 1.29 -9.73
N LEU A 49 -7.46 1.72 -8.79
CA LEU A 49 -7.02 0.95 -7.63
C LEU A 49 -7.92 1.15 -6.39
N ASN A 50 -8.71 2.23 -6.34
CA ASN A 50 -9.72 2.47 -5.30
C ASN A 50 -10.93 1.50 -5.40
N LEU A 51 -11.11 0.81 -6.55
CA LEU A 51 -12.21 -0.14 -6.77
C LEU A 51 -12.13 -1.41 -5.88
N ARG A 52 -11.08 -1.58 -5.06
CA ARG A 52 -10.93 -2.72 -4.15
C ARG A 52 -11.13 -2.39 -2.66
N ARG A 53 -11.81 -1.29 -2.34
CA ARG A 53 -12.21 -0.97 -0.96
C ARG A 53 -13.72 -0.63 -0.85
N ILE A 54 -14.59 -1.47 -1.41
CA ILE A 54 -16.02 -1.47 -1.01
C ILE A 54 -16.52 -2.91 -0.96
N LYS A 55 -16.43 -3.52 0.22
CA LYS A 55 -17.49 -4.32 0.89
C LYS A 55 -16.88 -5.00 2.13
N GLY A 56 -17.06 -4.38 3.28
CA GLY A 56 -16.75 -4.99 4.58
C GLY A 56 -16.29 -3.99 5.61
N TYR A 57 -17.21 -3.20 6.16
CA TYR A 57 -17.50 -3.12 7.60
C TYR A 57 -18.59 -2.05 7.78
N GLY A 58 -19.69 -2.46 8.41
CA GLY A 58 -20.97 -1.76 8.40
C GLY A 58 -20.93 -0.37 9.03
N SER A 59 -21.51 0.59 8.32
CA SER A 59 -22.07 1.77 8.95
C SER A 59 -23.44 1.37 9.54
N SER A 60 -23.45 0.95 10.81
CA SER A 60 -24.70 1.00 11.58
C SER A 60 -24.87 2.45 12.02
N LYS A 61 -25.57 3.23 11.21
CA LYS A 61 -26.23 4.45 11.69
C LYS A 61 -27.54 4.02 12.34
N GLY A 62 -27.61 4.17 13.65
CA GLY A 62 -28.79 4.04 14.51
C GLY A 62 -28.48 4.75 15.81
#